data_AF-A0A1V4QKC5-F1
#
_entry.id   AF-A0A1V4QKC5-F1
#
_cell.length_a   1.000
_cell.length_b   1.000
_cell.length_c   1.000
_cell.angle_alpha   90.00
_cell.angle_beta   90.00
_cell.angle_gamma   90.00
#
_symmetry.space_group_name_H-M   'P 1'
#
loop_
_entity.id
_entity.type
_entity.pdbx_description
1 polymer ?
#
loop_
_entity_poly.entity_id
_entity_poly.type
_entity_poly.pdbx_seq_one_letter_code
_entity_poly.pdbx_strand_id
1 'polypeptide(L)'
;MTVQVFVTVGTSALSKFLPNGWQNKETDLIKKLRRGNKVFFDICKDDMIQKIKDRLNSYEGDTDTRGFERYTAELGSLLAMKRQGDMLDNNPANNQIILLHTDTIEGQLCAEVLEQTIENTAAGKAALASQAQVKRIDSLSVEKPETFKTGLENLKTLVQTWCRENPNGKKIFNITGGYKGVIPYATILAWDFNMLVCYLYEGSKELIKIARPTDPWNPIFSQVVASTTFPPAERRVRVLE
;
A
#
# COMPACT_ATOMS: atom_id res chain seq x y z
N MET A 1 20.39 -5.94 -10.17
CA MET A 1 19.91 -6.82 -9.07
C MET A 1 18.45 -6.49 -8.88
N THR A 2 17.54 -7.47 -8.84
CA THR A 2 16.11 -7.17 -8.73
C THR A 2 15.77 -6.58 -7.36
N VAL A 3 15.05 -5.46 -7.35
CA VAL A 3 14.49 -4.84 -6.14
C VAL A 3 13.02 -5.16 -6.06
N GLN A 4 12.62 -5.88 -5.03
CA GLN A 4 11.23 -6.23 -4.75
C GLN A 4 10.68 -5.33 -3.65
N VAL A 5 9.58 -4.62 -3.91
CA VAL A 5 8.96 -3.69 -2.98
C VAL A 5 7.53 -4.11 -2.70
N PHE A 6 7.26 -4.48 -1.45
CA PHE A 6 5.91 -4.71 -0.95
C PHE A 6 5.34 -3.39 -0.45
N VAL A 7 4.14 -3.03 -0.91
CA VAL A 7 3.46 -1.80 -0.53
C VAL A 7 2.05 -2.15 -0.09
N THR A 8 1.69 -1.85 1.16
CA THR A 8 0.30 -1.93 1.59
C THR A 8 -0.50 -0.77 0.99
N VAL A 9 -1.62 -1.08 0.36
CA VAL A 9 -2.48 -0.11 -0.32
C VAL A 9 -3.66 0.25 0.56
N GLY A 10 -3.79 1.54 0.83
CA GLY A 10 -4.90 2.13 1.57
C GLY A 10 -5.94 2.71 0.62
N THR A 11 -6.92 3.40 1.20
CA THR A 11 -7.99 4.07 0.45
C THR A 11 -7.71 5.55 0.21
N SER A 12 -6.46 6.00 0.42
CA SER A 12 -6.08 7.41 0.32
C SER A 12 -6.36 8.01 -1.06
N ALA A 13 -6.28 7.19 -2.11
CA ALA A 13 -6.60 7.59 -3.48
C ALA A 13 -8.07 8.02 -3.62
N LEU A 14 -9.00 7.35 -2.93
CA LEU A 14 -10.42 7.72 -2.95
C LEU A 14 -10.61 9.14 -2.41
N SER A 15 -10.08 9.42 -1.22
CA SER A 15 -10.21 10.75 -0.58
C SER A 15 -9.60 11.90 -1.39
N LYS A 16 -8.53 11.63 -2.16
CA LYS A 16 -7.74 12.67 -2.86
C LYS A 16 -8.15 12.90 -4.31
N PHE A 17 -8.71 11.88 -4.97
CA PHE A 17 -8.91 11.87 -6.42
C PHE A 17 -10.36 11.61 -6.83
N LEU A 18 -11.25 11.24 -5.92
CA LEU A 18 -12.68 11.24 -6.24
C LEU A 18 -13.16 12.67 -6.58
N PRO A 19 -14.05 12.84 -7.57
CA PRO A 19 -14.45 14.16 -8.03
C PRO A 19 -15.18 14.97 -6.94
N ASN A 20 -14.85 16.26 -6.83
CA ASN A 20 -15.35 17.19 -5.79
C ASN A 20 -16.90 17.33 -5.72
N GLY A 21 -17.63 17.00 -6.78
CA GLY A 21 -19.11 16.93 -6.77
C GLY A 21 -19.70 15.74 -6.01
N TRP A 22 -18.85 14.86 -5.46
CA TRP A 22 -19.24 13.59 -4.86
C TRP A 22 -18.90 13.49 -3.36
N GLN A 23 -18.34 14.53 -2.74
CA GLN A 23 -17.98 14.52 -1.30
C GLN A 23 -19.21 14.37 -0.38
N ASN A 24 -20.37 14.96 -0.73
CA ASN A 24 -21.64 14.72 -0.04
C ASN A 24 -22.34 13.40 -0.45
N LYS A 25 -21.82 12.69 -1.46
CA LYS A 25 -22.29 11.39 -2.00
C LYS A 25 -21.29 10.27 -1.75
N GLU A 26 -20.26 10.48 -0.94
CA GLU A 26 -19.20 9.50 -0.69
C GLU A 26 -19.79 8.18 -0.15
N THR A 27 -20.86 8.28 0.64
CA THR A 27 -21.66 7.14 1.11
C THR A 27 -22.41 6.42 0.00
N ASP A 28 -23.00 7.13 -0.96
CA ASP A 28 -23.72 6.53 -2.10
C ASP A 28 -22.78 5.92 -3.14
N LEU A 29 -21.60 6.53 -3.31
CA LEU A 29 -20.54 6.08 -4.19
C LEU A 29 -19.91 4.78 -3.65
N ILE A 30 -19.53 4.78 -2.37
CA ILE A 30 -19.05 3.58 -1.67
C ILE A 30 -20.11 2.48 -1.69
N LYS A 31 -21.40 2.82 -1.47
CA LYS A 31 -22.50 1.85 -1.61
C LYS A 31 -22.60 1.27 -3.03
N LYS A 32 -22.44 2.07 -4.08
CA LYS A 32 -22.47 1.60 -5.48
C LYS A 32 -21.29 0.71 -5.81
N LEU A 33 -20.08 1.06 -5.33
CA LEU A 33 -18.89 0.20 -5.46
C LEU A 33 -19.09 -1.12 -4.72
N ARG A 34 -19.56 -1.08 -3.46
CA ARG A 34 -19.85 -2.28 -2.66
C ARG A 34 -20.95 -3.16 -3.23
N ARG A 35 -21.88 -2.59 -4.02
CA ARG A 35 -22.88 -3.34 -4.79
C ARG A 35 -22.31 -4.05 -6.03
N GLY A 36 -20.99 -3.95 -6.27
CA GLY A 36 -20.31 -4.66 -7.36
C GLY A 36 -20.65 -4.13 -8.75
N ASN A 37 -21.03 -2.86 -8.88
CA ASN A 37 -21.31 -2.27 -10.18
C ASN A 37 -20.00 -2.09 -10.98
N LYS A 38 -19.71 -3.04 -11.87
CA LYS A 38 -18.49 -3.07 -12.67
C LYS A 38 -18.30 -1.83 -13.54
N VAL A 39 -19.35 -1.39 -14.23
CA VAL A 39 -19.28 -0.18 -15.09
C VAL A 39 -18.87 1.03 -14.26
N PHE A 40 -19.45 1.16 -13.07
CA PHE A 40 -19.13 2.25 -12.17
C PHE A 40 -17.71 2.16 -11.61
N PHE A 41 -17.24 0.95 -11.29
CA PHE A 41 -15.87 0.69 -10.87
C PHE A 41 -14.86 1.14 -11.93
N ASP A 42 -15.08 0.75 -13.19
CA ASP A 42 -14.18 1.10 -14.30
C ASP A 42 -14.16 2.62 -14.55
N ILE A 43 -15.31 3.30 -14.51
CA ILE A 43 -15.38 4.76 -14.60
C ILE A 43 -14.57 5.44 -13.50
N CYS A 44 -14.70 4.99 -12.25
CA CYS A 44 -13.96 5.56 -11.13
C CYS A 44 -12.45 5.32 -11.30
N LYS A 45 -12.07 4.11 -11.73
CA LYS A 45 -10.68 3.75 -11.99
C LYS A 45 -10.05 4.66 -13.03
N ASP A 46 -10.69 4.83 -14.18
CA ASP A 46 -10.16 5.63 -15.28
C ASP A 46 -10.01 7.12 -14.91
N ASP A 47 -11.01 7.70 -14.23
CA ASP A 47 -10.96 9.09 -13.75
C ASP A 47 -9.83 9.31 -12.74
N MET A 48 -9.66 8.38 -11.78
CA MET A 48 -8.57 8.44 -10.80
C MET A 48 -7.20 8.32 -11.47
N ILE A 49 -7.03 7.39 -12.41
CA ILE A 49 -5.80 7.22 -13.17
C ILE A 49 -5.45 8.52 -13.91
N GLN A 50 -6.41 9.13 -14.60
CA GLN A 50 -6.16 10.35 -15.36
C GLN A 50 -5.70 11.49 -14.44
N LYS A 51 -6.38 11.71 -13.32
CA LYS A 51 -5.99 12.76 -12.36
C LYS A 51 -4.62 12.53 -11.75
N ILE A 52 -4.25 11.28 -11.46
CA ILE A 52 -2.93 10.96 -10.93
C ILE A 52 -1.87 11.20 -12.01
N LYS A 53 -2.12 10.79 -13.26
CA LYS A 53 -1.24 11.07 -14.41
C LYS A 53 -1.00 12.56 -14.60
N ASP A 54 -2.05 13.38 -14.54
CA ASP A 54 -1.93 14.84 -14.66
C ASP A 54 -1.01 15.43 -13.57
N ARG A 55 -1.09 14.91 -12.34
CA ARG A 55 -0.16 15.31 -11.27
C ARG A 55 1.26 14.80 -11.51
N LEU A 56 1.42 13.59 -12.05
CA LEU A 56 2.74 13.00 -12.36
C LEU A 56 3.42 13.70 -13.55
N ASN A 57 2.68 14.22 -14.53
CA ASN A 57 3.24 15.00 -15.63
C ASN A 57 4.00 16.25 -15.13
N SER A 58 3.58 16.78 -13.98
CA SER A 58 4.28 17.89 -13.37
C SER A 58 5.54 17.47 -12.61
N TYR A 59 5.77 16.18 -12.31
CA TYR A 59 6.87 15.67 -11.48
C TYR A 59 8.24 15.98 -12.08
N GLU A 60 9.13 16.57 -11.29
CA GLU A 60 10.41 17.08 -11.78
C GLU A 60 11.60 16.13 -11.53
N GLY A 61 11.35 14.95 -10.96
CA GLY A 61 12.42 14.00 -10.62
C GLY A 61 13.10 14.40 -9.31
N ASP A 62 14.42 14.27 -9.28
CA ASP A 62 15.20 14.50 -8.06
C ASP A 62 15.20 15.97 -7.60
N THR A 63 14.94 16.89 -8.52
CA THR A 63 14.82 18.33 -8.24
C THR A 63 13.44 18.74 -7.73
N ASP A 64 12.49 17.80 -7.64
CA ASP A 64 11.12 18.13 -7.25
C ASP A 64 11.06 18.59 -5.79
N THR A 65 10.78 19.88 -5.63
CA THR A 65 10.68 20.52 -4.32
C THR A 65 9.26 20.54 -3.76
N ARG A 66 8.26 20.05 -4.50
CA ARG A 66 6.90 19.96 -3.98
C ARG A 66 6.79 18.81 -3.00
N GLY A 67 5.88 18.94 -2.03
CA GLY A 67 5.63 17.88 -1.09
C GLY A 67 4.86 16.72 -1.75
N PHE A 68 5.07 15.51 -1.23
CA PHE A 68 4.45 14.29 -1.76
C PHE A 68 2.99 14.14 -1.33
N GLU A 69 2.47 15.00 -0.46
CA GLU A 69 1.06 15.05 -0.04
C GLU A 69 0.09 15.26 -1.20
N ARG A 70 0.57 15.75 -2.35
CA ARG A 70 -0.22 15.85 -3.59
C ARG A 70 -0.46 14.50 -4.28
N TYR A 71 0.19 13.43 -3.86
CA TYR A 71 -0.02 12.08 -4.36
C TYR A 71 -0.76 11.22 -3.34
N THR A 72 -1.02 9.96 -3.68
CA THR A 72 -1.36 8.94 -2.67
C THR A 72 -0.13 8.68 -1.79
N ALA A 73 -0.35 8.17 -0.58
CA ALA A 73 0.76 7.82 0.32
C ALA A 73 1.72 6.80 -0.32
N GLU A 74 1.15 5.82 -1.04
CA GLU A 74 1.86 4.76 -1.75
C GLU A 74 2.73 5.34 -2.88
N LEU A 75 2.15 6.18 -3.74
CA LEU A 75 2.88 6.76 -4.88
C LEU A 75 3.93 7.77 -4.42
N GLY A 76 3.60 8.62 -3.45
CA GLY A 76 4.52 9.60 -2.88
C GLY A 76 5.76 8.94 -2.27
N SER A 77 5.56 7.86 -1.50
CA SER A 77 6.67 7.11 -0.91
C SER A 77 7.51 6.37 -1.96
N LEU A 78 6.91 5.80 -3.01
CA LEU A 78 7.66 5.19 -4.11
C LEU A 78 8.52 6.22 -4.87
N LEU A 79 8.00 7.42 -5.12
CA LEU A 79 8.77 8.51 -5.73
C LEU A 79 9.92 8.98 -4.81
N ALA A 80 9.67 9.05 -3.50
CA ALA A 80 10.72 9.34 -2.53
C ALA A 80 11.81 8.24 -2.52
N MET A 81 11.42 6.96 -2.68
CA MET A 81 12.35 5.83 -2.75
C MET A 81 13.22 5.93 -4.00
N LYS A 82 12.64 6.34 -5.13
CA LYS A 82 13.40 6.62 -6.35
C LYS A 82 14.44 7.72 -6.11
N ARG A 83 14.02 8.85 -5.54
CA ARG A 83 14.91 10.01 -5.32
C ARG A 83 16.07 9.71 -4.37
N GLN A 84 15.86 8.87 -3.35
CA GLN A 84 16.94 8.50 -2.42
C GLN A 84 18.06 7.70 -3.10
N GLY A 85 17.80 7.07 -4.26
CA GLY A 85 18.79 6.40 -5.10
C GLY A 85 19.32 5.06 -4.58
N ASP A 86 19.23 4.83 -3.27
CA ASP A 86 19.66 3.58 -2.64
C ASP A 86 18.50 2.66 -2.26
N MET A 87 17.27 2.97 -2.67
CA MET A 87 16.07 2.17 -2.39
C MET A 87 15.61 1.39 -3.63
N LEU A 88 15.33 2.08 -4.74
CA LEU A 88 14.97 1.48 -6.02
C LEU A 88 16.18 1.38 -6.96
N ASP A 89 16.15 0.46 -7.91
CA ASP A 89 17.10 0.42 -9.02
C ASP A 89 16.76 1.54 -10.04
N ASN A 90 17.79 2.14 -10.64
CA ASN A 90 17.62 3.19 -11.63
C ASN A 90 16.94 2.70 -12.91
N ASN A 91 17.10 1.42 -13.24
CA ASN A 91 16.38 0.79 -14.33
C ASN A 91 15.03 0.26 -13.82
N PRO A 92 13.89 0.83 -14.25
CA PRO A 92 12.56 0.39 -13.81
C PRO A 92 12.29 -1.09 -14.08
N ALA A 93 12.94 -1.70 -15.07
CA ALA A 93 12.79 -3.13 -15.36
C ALA A 93 13.36 -4.04 -14.25
N ASN A 94 14.22 -3.51 -13.39
CA ASN A 94 14.76 -4.24 -12.24
C ASN A 94 13.90 -4.08 -10.97
N ASN A 95 12.88 -3.23 -10.99
CA ASN A 95 12.00 -2.98 -9.86
C ASN A 95 10.70 -3.78 -10.02
N GLN A 96 10.35 -4.55 -9.00
CA GLN A 96 9.10 -5.28 -8.91
C GLN A 96 8.27 -4.73 -7.75
N ILE A 97 7.15 -4.09 -8.06
CA ILE A 97 6.25 -3.52 -7.05
C ILE A 97 5.07 -4.46 -6.83
N ILE A 98 4.91 -4.94 -5.60
CA ILE A 98 3.77 -5.76 -5.17
C ILE A 98 2.83 -4.90 -4.32
N LEU A 99 1.66 -4.63 -4.85
CA LEU A 99 0.61 -3.81 -4.25
C LEU A 99 -0.34 -4.72 -3.46
N LEU A 100 -0.23 -4.68 -2.14
CA LEU A 100 -0.97 -5.52 -1.20
C LEU A 100 -2.24 -4.80 -0.73
N HIS A 101 -3.42 -5.32 -1.06
CA HIS A 101 -4.68 -4.75 -0.62
C HIS A 101 -5.53 -5.74 0.17
N THR A 102 -6.41 -5.24 1.02
CA THR A 102 -7.42 -6.04 1.73
C THR A 102 -8.49 -6.54 0.77
N ASP A 103 -9.31 -7.50 1.19
CA ASP A 103 -10.43 -8.05 0.41
C ASP A 103 -11.62 -7.09 0.20
N THR A 104 -11.40 -5.79 0.39
CA THR A 104 -12.38 -4.72 0.16
C THR A 104 -12.36 -4.25 -1.29
N ILE A 105 -13.52 -3.85 -1.82
CA ILE A 105 -13.62 -3.31 -3.18
C ILE A 105 -12.88 -1.97 -3.31
N GLU A 106 -12.86 -1.19 -2.23
CA GLU A 106 -12.13 0.08 -2.15
C GLU A 106 -10.61 -0.14 -2.23
N GLY A 107 -10.10 -1.15 -1.52
CA GLY A 107 -8.69 -1.54 -1.57
C GLY A 107 -8.30 -2.05 -2.96
N GLN A 108 -9.14 -2.88 -3.58
CA GLN A 108 -8.95 -3.37 -4.94
C GLN A 108 -8.88 -2.21 -5.94
N LEU A 109 -9.85 -1.29 -5.91
CA LEU A 109 -9.89 -0.12 -6.80
C LEU A 109 -8.60 0.71 -6.69
N CYS A 110 -8.16 1.00 -5.47
CA CYS A 110 -6.94 1.78 -5.26
C CYS A 110 -5.69 1.05 -5.76
N ALA A 111 -5.62 -0.26 -5.57
CA ALA A 111 -4.48 -1.06 -6.02
C ALA A 111 -4.40 -1.13 -7.55
N GLU A 112 -5.52 -1.37 -8.24
CA GLU A 112 -5.58 -1.36 -9.70
C GLU A 112 -5.26 0.02 -10.30
N VAL A 113 -5.74 1.10 -9.68
CA VAL A 113 -5.39 2.48 -10.09
C VAL A 113 -3.89 2.70 -9.99
N LEU A 114 -3.26 2.27 -8.90
CA LEU A 114 -1.81 2.41 -8.69
C LEU A 114 -1.00 1.55 -9.67
N GLU A 115 -1.40 0.30 -9.90
CA GLU A 115 -0.78 -0.60 -10.87
C GLU A 115 -0.72 0.04 -12.26
N GLN A 116 -1.88 0.44 -12.78
CA GLN A 116 -1.94 1.08 -14.10
C GLN A 116 -1.19 2.41 -14.14
N THR A 117 -1.18 3.17 -13.05
CA THR A 117 -0.42 4.43 -12.99
C THR A 117 1.09 4.17 -13.07
N ILE A 118 1.59 3.19 -12.32
CA ILE A 118 3.02 2.82 -12.29
C ILE A 118 3.46 2.34 -13.67
N GLU A 119 2.69 1.45 -14.30
CA GLU A 119 3.02 0.89 -15.61
C GLU A 119 2.98 1.94 -16.71
N ASN A 120 1.97 2.83 -16.69
CA ASN A 120 1.88 3.92 -17.66
C ASN A 120 2.97 4.99 -17.50
N THR A 121 3.65 5.02 -16.36
CA THR A 121 4.77 5.93 -16.12
C THR A 121 6.12 5.25 -16.18
N ALA A 122 6.20 4.01 -16.67
CA ALA A 122 7.44 3.24 -16.83
C ALA A 122 8.52 3.92 -17.69
N ALA A 123 8.18 5.01 -18.39
CA ALA A 123 9.12 5.91 -19.05
C ALA A 123 9.08 7.32 -18.44
N GLY A 124 10.24 7.96 -18.34
CA GLY A 124 10.39 9.35 -17.88
C GLY A 124 10.78 9.48 -16.41
N LYS A 125 10.71 10.71 -15.89
CA LYS A 125 11.23 11.07 -14.55
C LYS A 125 10.51 10.35 -13.41
N ALA A 126 9.24 10.00 -13.61
CA ALA A 126 8.41 9.28 -12.63
C ALA A 126 8.48 7.75 -12.77
N ALA A 127 9.38 7.19 -13.60
CA ALA A 127 9.43 5.75 -13.82
C ALA A 127 9.85 4.97 -12.58
N LEU A 128 8.93 4.17 -12.05
CA LEU A 128 9.10 3.39 -10.82
C LEU A 128 9.41 1.92 -11.11
N ALA A 129 8.61 1.29 -11.96
CA ALA A 129 8.76 -0.11 -12.37
C ALA A 129 8.20 -0.31 -13.79
N SER A 130 8.65 -1.35 -14.49
CA SER A 130 8.04 -1.76 -15.76
C SER A 130 6.72 -2.52 -15.56
N GLN A 131 6.57 -3.17 -14.40
CA GLN A 131 5.38 -3.91 -14.02
C GLN A 131 5.09 -3.74 -12.54
N ALA A 132 3.81 -3.68 -12.20
CA ALA A 132 3.31 -3.81 -10.85
C ALA A 132 2.41 -5.05 -10.75
N GLN A 133 2.20 -5.53 -9.52
CA GLN A 133 1.40 -6.72 -9.27
C GLN A 133 0.42 -6.43 -8.14
N VAL A 134 -0.87 -6.39 -8.47
CA VAL A 134 -1.93 -6.32 -7.45
C VAL A 134 -2.12 -7.68 -6.80
N LYS A 135 -2.06 -7.72 -5.46
CA LYS A 135 -2.34 -8.91 -4.66
C LYS A 135 -3.31 -8.62 -3.52
N ARG A 136 -4.37 -9.42 -3.52
CA ARG A 136 -5.37 -9.44 -2.47
C ARG A 136 -4.88 -10.25 -1.28
N ILE A 137 -5.12 -9.72 -0.08
CA ILE A 137 -4.98 -10.44 1.18
C ILE A 137 -6.38 -10.79 1.67
N ASP A 138 -6.71 -12.07 1.61
CA ASP A 138 -7.99 -12.56 2.08
C ASP A 138 -8.13 -12.44 3.60
N SER A 139 -9.35 -12.17 4.08
CA SER A 139 -9.69 -12.17 5.50
C SER A 139 -9.02 -11.07 6.33
N LEU A 140 -8.29 -10.15 5.69
CA LEU A 140 -7.68 -9.00 6.35
C LEU A 140 -8.59 -7.78 6.23
N SER A 141 -9.75 -7.81 6.88
CA SER A 141 -10.71 -6.71 6.88
C SER A 141 -10.91 -6.11 8.27
N VAL A 142 -11.07 -4.79 8.34
CA VAL A 142 -11.39 -4.06 9.57
C VAL A 142 -12.82 -4.32 10.02
N GLU A 143 -13.71 -4.68 9.09
CA GLU A 143 -15.12 -4.93 9.37
C GLU A 143 -15.33 -6.28 10.09
N LYS A 144 -14.32 -7.16 10.07
CA LYS A 144 -14.36 -8.52 10.65
C LYS A 144 -13.13 -8.77 11.54
N PRO A 145 -13.04 -8.16 12.73
CA PRO A 145 -11.92 -8.37 13.65
C PRO A 145 -11.65 -9.85 13.94
N GLU A 146 -12.70 -10.69 13.94
CA GLU A 146 -12.63 -12.13 14.14
C GLU A 146 -11.78 -12.86 13.08
N THR A 147 -11.67 -12.32 11.86
CA THR A 147 -10.86 -12.92 10.79
C THR A 147 -9.46 -12.32 10.70
N PHE A 148 -9.15 -11.29 11.50
CA PHE A 148 -7.93 -10.51 11.35
C PHE A 148 -6.65 -11.36 11.50
N LYS A 149 -6.59 -12.27 12.48
CA LYS A 149 -5.45 -13.20 12.64
C LYS A 149 -5.25 -14.07 11.40
N THR A 150 -6.33 -14.62 10.86
CA THR A 150 -6.29 -15.39 9.60
C THR A 150 -5.79 -14.52 8.46
N GLY A 151 -6.23 -13.25 8.38
CA GLY A 151 -5.72 -12.28 7.42
C GLY A 151 -4.22 -12.01 7.54
N LEU A 152 -3.67 -11.97 8.76
CA LEU A 152 -2.23 -11.82 8.99
C LEU A 152 -1.45 -13.06 8.55
N GLU A 153 -1.94 -14.27 8.78
CA GLU A 153 -1.32 -15.49 8.26
C GLU A 153 -1.39 -15.57 6.72
N ASN A 154 -2.48 -15.08 6.12
CA ASN A 154 -2.60 -14.94 4.67
C ASN A 154 -1.59 -13.92 4.11
N LEU A 155 -1.41 -12.78 4.79
CA LEU A 155 -0.37 -11.80 4.45
C LEU A 155 1.02 -12.44 4.49
N LYS A 156 1.35 -13.17 5.57
CA LYS A 156 2.63 -13.88 5.70
C LYS A 156 2.85 -14.87 4.58
N THR A 157 1.84 -15.69 4.27
CA THR A 157 1.90 -16.70 3.21
C THR A 157 2.13 -16.06 1.84
N LEU A 158 1.42 -14.97 1.55
CA LEU A 158 1.57 -14.22 0.31
C LEU A 158 2.98 -13.63 0.18
N VAL A 159 3.46 -12.95 1.23
CA VAL A 159 4.82 -12.36 1.26
C VAL A 159 5.88 -13.46 1.10
N GLN A 160 5.72 -14.59 1.79
CA GLN A 160 6.63 -15.73 1.69
C GLN A 160 6.73 -16.28 0.27
N THR A 161 5.61 -16.40 -0.43
CA THR A 161 5.57 -16.86 -1.83
C THR A 161 6.39 -15.91 -2.73
N TRP A 162 6.13 -14.60 -2.65
CA TRP A 162 6.85 -13.61 -3.46
C TRP A 162 8.34 -13.51 -3.11
N CYS A 163 8.70 -13.71 -1.84
CA CYS A 163 10.10 -13.77 -1.43
C CYS A 163 10.85 -14.96 -2.04
N ARG A 164 10.18 -16.11 -2.18
CA ARG A 164 10.76 -17.32 -2.79
C ARG A 164 10.98 -17.17 -4.29
N GLU A 165 10.17 -16.36 -4.96
CA GLU A 165 10.33 -16.04 -6.39
C GLU A 165 11.56 -15.15 -6.64
N ASN A 166 12.00 -14.39 -5.64
CA ASN A 166 13.18 -13.52 -5.73
C ASN A 166 14.14 -13.70 -4.52
N PRO A 167 14.78 -14.87 -4.37
CA PRO A 167 15.52 -15.23 -3.16
C PRO A 167 16.70 -14.29 -2.91
N ASN A 168 17.42 -13.90 -3.98
CA ASN A 168 18.66 -13.10 -3.90
C ASN A 168 18.45 -11.61 -4.15
N GLY A 169 17.23 -11.18 -4.48
CA GLY A 169 16.91 -9.77 -4.68
C GLY A 169 16.81 -9.01 -3.37
N LYS A 170 17.02 -7.69 -3.47
CA LYS A 170 16.79 -6.75 -2.37
C LYS A 170 15.29 -6.66 -2.12
N LYS A 171 14.87 -6.80 -0.87
CA LYS A 171 13.46 -6.77 -0.48
C LYS A 171 13.20 -5.60 0.44
N ILE A 172 12.13 -4.87 0.16
CA ILE A 172 11.72 -3.68 0.90
C ILE A 172 10.24 -3.80 1.21
N PHE A 173 9.87 -3.52 2.45
CA PHE A 173 8.49 -3.35 2.86
C PHE A 173 8.22 -1.87 3.12
N ASN A 174 7.44 -1.25 2.25
CA ASN A 174 6.99 0.13 2.38
C ASN A 174 5.68 0.17 3.16
N ILE A 175 5.76 0.69 4.38
CA ILE A 175 4.64 0.77 5.33
C ILE A 175 3.99 2.17 5.36
N THR A 176 4.28 3.03 4.37
CA THR A 176 3.73 4.40 4.30
C THR A 176 2.22 4.40 4.10
N GLY A 177 1.74 3.61 3.13
CA GLY A 177 0.34 3.49 2.79
C GLY A 177 -0.32 2.30 3.47
N GLY A 178 -1.63 2.15 3.25
CA GLY A 178 -2.35 0.97 3.74
C GLY A 178 -3.07 1.12 5.07
N TYR A 179 -3.62 0.00 5.51
CA TYR A 179 -4.36 -0.09 6.76
C TYR A 179 -3.41 0.03 7.95
N LYS A 180 -3.57 1.10 8.74
CA LYS A 180 -2.70 1.42 9.90
C LYS A 180 -2.59 0.25 10.90
N GLY A 181 -3.65 -0.55 11.05
CA GLY A 181 -3.63 -1.71 11.96
C GLY A 181 -2.68 -2.83 11.53
N VAL A 182 -2.25 -2.88 10.26
CA VAL A 182 -1.31 -3.89 9.75
C VAL A 182 0.15 -3.45 9.88
N ILE A 183 0.43 -2.15 10.01
CA ILE A 183 1.79 -1.61 10.05
C ILE A 183 2.70 -2.32 11.08
N PRO A 184 2.28 -2.55 12.34
CA PRO A 184 3.13 -3.26 13.32
C PRO A 184 3.49 -4.67 12.85
N TYR A 185 2.50 -5.40 12.32
CA TYR A 185 2.68 -6.77 11.84
C TYR A 185 3.53 -6.82 10.57
N ALA A 186 3.30 -5.92 9.61
CA ALA A 186 4.09 -5.81 8.40
C ALA A 186 5.56 -5.49 8.70
N THR A 187 5.81 -4.64 9.71
CA THR A 187 7.17 -4.30 10.16
C THR A 187 7.89 -5.53 10.70
N ILE A 188 7.24 -6.30 11.58
CA ILE A 188 7.82 -7.52 12.16
C ILE A 188 8.01 -8.60 11.07
N LEU A 189 7.02 -8.75 10.18
CA LEU A 189 7.09 -9.69 9.06
C LEU A 189 8.28 -9.37 8.14
N ALA A 190 8.48 -8.09 7.82
CA ALA A 190 9.60 -7.63 7.03
C ALA A 190 10.95 -8.02 7.67
N TRP A 191 11.08 -7.88 8.99
CA TRP A 191 12.29 -8.31 9.71
C TRP A 191 12.50 -9.82 9.71
N ASP A 192 11.43 -10.61 9.89
CA ASP A 192 11.50 -12.09 9.79
C ASP A 192 12.00 -12.55 8.41
N PHE A 193 11.71 -11.78 7.36
CA PHE A 193 12.14 -12.03 5.98
C PHE A 193 13.39 -11.23 5.56
N ASN A 194 14.12 -10.62 6.50
CA ASN A 194 15.33 -9.82 6.26
C ASN A 194 15.13 -8.70 5.20
N MET A 195 13.97 -8.06 5.22
CA MET A 195 13.66 -6.93 4.35
C MET A 195 14.05 -5.60 5.02
N LEU A 196 14.37 -4.61 4.19
CA LEU A 196 14.40 -3.22 4.64
C LEU A 196 12.96 -2.75 4.89
N VAL A 197 12.74 -1.95 5.92
CA VAL A 197 11.44 -1.32 6.18
C VAL A 197 11.58 0.18 5.94
N CYS A 198 10.65 0.77 5.20
CA CYS A 198 10.64 2.21 4.99
C CYS A 198 9.26 2.84 5.17
N TYR A 199 9.29 4.13 5.55
CA TYR A 199 8.13 4.95 5.82
C TYR A 199 8.42 6.39 5.39
N LEU A 200 7.54 6.99 4.58
CA LEU A 200 7.60 8.42 4.28
C LEU A 200 6.82 9.19 5.36
N TYR A 201 7.51 10.05 6.10
CA TYR A 201 6.88 10.87 7.13
C TYR A 201 5.94 11.91 6.50
N GLU A 202 4.74 12.03 7.04
CA GLU A 202 3.71 12.92 6.50
C GLU A 202 4.17 14.38 6.49
N GLY A 203 4.02 15.06 5.36
CA GLY A 203 4.51 16.43 5.17
C GLY A 203 6.04 16.56 5.02
N SER A 204 6.78 15.46 5.03
CA SER A 204 8.21 15.43 4.73
C SER A 204 8.49 14.83 3.36
N LYS A 205 9.71 15.12 2.90
CA LYS A 205 10.32 14.53 1.71
C LYS A 205 11.19 13.32 2.07
N GLU A 206 11.56 13.17 3.32
CA GLU A 206 12.53 12.19 3.78
C GLU A 206 11.90 10.83 4.08
N LEU A 207 12.53 9.79 3.56
CA LEU A 207 12.22 8.41 3.91
C LEU A 207 12.93 8.02 5.19
N ILE A 208 12.14 7.55 6.14
CA ILE A 208 12.65 6.90 7.34
C ILE A 208 12.87 5.42 7.00
N LYS A 209 14.08 4.94 7.27
CA LYS A 209 14.42 3.51 7.24
C LYS A 209 14.31 2.98 8.67
N ILE A 210 13.40 2.03 8.87
CA ILE A 210 13.17 1.47 10.20
C ILE A 210 14.12 0.28 10.38
N ALA A 211 15.06 0.44 11.30
CA ALA A 211 16.03 -0.60 11.63
C ALA A 211 15.36 -1.76 12.36
N ARG A 212 15.83 -2.98 12.09
CA ARG A 212 15.52 -4.15 12.91
C ARG A 212 16.13 -3.96 14.31
N PRO A 213 15.36 -4.15 15.40
CA PRO A 213 15.90 -4.12 16.75
C PRO A 213 17.04 -5.14 16.89
N THR A 214 18.09 -4.79 17.62
CA THR A 214 19.14 -5.73 18.01
C THR A 214 18.64 -6.66 19.10
N ASP A 215 19.13 -7.90 19.12
CA ASP A 215 18.80 -8.87 20.18
C ASP A 215 19.09 -8.33 21.58
N PRO A 216 18.31 -8.73 22.62
CA PRO A 216 17.35 -9.85 22.64
C PRO A 216 15.89 -9.47 22.33
N TRP A 217 15.60 -8.24 21.91
CA TRP A 217 14.22 -7.74 21.77
C TRP A 217 13.60 -7.94 20.39
N ASN A 218 14.13 -8.83 19.56
CA ASN A 218 13.65 -9.03 18.21
C ASN A 218 12.31 -9.80 18.20
N PRO A 219 11.17 -9.16 17.87
CA PRO A 219 9.88 -9.84 17.82
C PRO A 219 9.84 -10.85 16.67
N ILE A 220 9.14 -11.96 16.88
CA ILE A 220 8.86 -12.97 15.84
C ILE A 220 7.39 -12.83 15.41
N PHE A 221 7.13 -12.76 14.11
CA PHE A 221 5.79 -12.49 13.58
C PHE A 221 4.75 -13.47 14.12
N SER A 222 5.04 -14.77 14.03
CA SER A 222 4.09 -15.81 14.48
C SER A 222 3.79 -15.74 15.97
N GLN A 223 4.76 -15.33 16.80
CA GLN A 223 4.55 -15.16 18.24
C GLN A 223 3.67 -13.95 18.52
N VAL A 224 3.93 -12.83 17.84
CA VAL A 224 3.13 -11.61 17.99
C VAL A 224 1.69 -11.86 17.54
N VAL A 225 1.48 -12.46 16.37
CA VAL A 225 0.13 -12.83 15.87
C VAL A 225 -0.60 -13.78 16.83
N ALA A 226 0.08 -14.80 17.36
CA ALA A 226 -0.51 -15.71 18.32
C ALA A 226 -0.96 -14.97 19.59
N SER A 227 -0.13 -14.05 20.10
CA SER A 227 -0.37 -13.29 21.32
C SER A 227 -1.39 -12.14 21.19
N THR A 228 -1.71 -11.68 19.97
CA THR A 228 -2.69 -10.62 19.74
C THR A 228 -4.04 -11.01 20.33
N THR A 229 -4.66 -10.14 21.13
CA THR A 229 -6.00 -10.34 21.66
C THR A 229 -6.96 -9.31 21.07
N PHE A 230 -8.21 -9.73 20.90
CA PHE A 230 -9.31 -8.84 20.56
C PHE A 230 -10.24 -8.82 21.77
N PRO A 231 -10.70 -7.64 22.21
CA PRO A 231 -11.78 -7.61 23.18
C PRO A 231 -12.99 -8.38 22.61
N PRO A 232 -13.80 -9.03 23.45
CA PRO A 232 -15.08 -9.58 23.02
C PRO A 232 -15.85 -8.49 22.26
N ALA A 233 -16.52 -8.85 21.16
CA ALA A 233 -17.34 -7.90 20.42
C ALA A 233 -18.37 -7.29 21.38
N GLU A 234 -18.15 -6.06 21.83
CA GLU A 234 -19.16 -5.34 22.61
C GLU A 234 -20.38 -5.23 21.70
N ARG A 235 -21.53 -5.75 22.17
CA ARG A 235 -22.82 -5.47 21.54
C ARG A 235 -22.88 -3.96 21.44
N ARG A 236 -22.85 -3.41 20.22
CA ARG A 236 -23.14 -2.00 19.99
C ARG A 236 -24.42 -1.69 20.77
N VAL A 237 -24.27 -0.94 21.87
CA VAL A 237 -25.42 -0.38 22.56
C VAL A 237 -26.03 0.52 21.50
N ARG A 238 -27.21 0.13 20.98
CA ARG A 238 -28.01 1.05 20.18
C ARG A 238 -28.31 2.20 21.14
N VAL A 239 -27.62 3.32 20.99
CA VAL A 239 -28.12 4.58 21.50
C VAL A 239 -29.42 4.78 20.72
N LEU A 240 -30.54 4.59 21.41
CA LEU A 240 -31.86 4.96 20.89
C LEU A 240 -31.81 6.48 20.75
N GLU A 241 -31.84 6.97 19.51
CA GLU A 241 -32.26 8.35 19.20
C GLU A 241 -33.77 8.50 19.45
#